data_AF-A0A7C2ZAI0-F1
#
_entry.id   AF-A0A7C2ZAI0-F1
#
_cell.length_a   1.000
_cell.length_b   1.000
_cell.length_c   1.000
_cell.angle_alpha   90.00
_cell.angle_beta   90.00
_cell.angle_gamma   90.00
#
_symmetry.space_group_name_H-M   'P 1'
#
loop_
_entity.id
_entity.type
_entity.pdbx_description
1 polymer ?
#
loop_
_entity_poly.entity_id
_entity_poly.type
_entity_poly.pdbx_seq_one_letter_code
_entity_poly.pdbx_strand_id
1 'polypeptide(L)'
;MTEGRAGLRLKVLAVLVAGMFAALSTRLWYLQVLAAERFRREAQHNSVRLVDVPAPRGRILDRNRAPLVENRLSLVVTVNRQELGDEAESVLLRLSELLGIRVRVLAERLQDPRYYSYQPVPVAQDISEDAWFTIEEHPEEFPGVQVVETPVRRYPHGRLAAHVLGHVGPITADQLGQERFRGYDRDDLVGQAGVEAVYERWLQGREGIVKYLVNAAGEPIRRLGERPPVRGYDVVLSLDLGVQRLVEEALASGMEHARAIFDPETGRYLRADAGAAVVLLLTTTTLSVDRPRGLTPFGQRARRRRVSAS
;
A
#
# COMPACT_ATOMS: atom_id res chain seq x y z
N MET A 1 36.49 -0.04 -80.94
CA MET A 1 35.28 0.76 -80.59
C MET A 1 34.62 0.31 -79.26
N THR A 2 35.36 -0.25 -78.30
CA THR A 2 34.79 -0.83 -77.06
C THR A 2 34.96 0.06 -75.82
N GLU A 3 35.87 1.05 -75.83
CA GLU A 3 36.15 1.92 -74.67
C GLU A 3 34.99 2.88 -74.34
N GLY A 4 34.27 3.38 -75.36
CA GLY A 4 33.14 4.30 -75.14
C GLY A 4 31.94 3.68 -74.42
N ARG A 5 31.75 2.35 -74.50
CA ARG A 5 30.64 1.64 -73.82
C ARG A 5 30.95 1.34 -72.35
N ALA A 6 32.21 1.15 -71.99
CA ALA A 6 32.64 0.92 -70.60
C ALA A 6 32.47 2.18 -69.74
N GLY A 7 32.88 3.35 -70.28
CA GLY A 7 32.69 4.64 -69.60
C GLY A 7 31.21 5.02 -69.43
N LEU A 8 30.34 4.63 -70.36
CA LEU A 8 28.89 4.84 -70.25
C LEU A 8 28.27 3.98 -69.14
N ARG A 9 28.64 2.70 -69.03
CA ARG A 9 28.17 1.80 -67.97
C ARG A 9 28.59 2.27 -66.58
N LEU A 10 29.83 2.76 -66.44
CA LEU A 10 30.33 3.31 -65.18
C LEU A 10 29.56 4.57 -64.77
N LYS A 11 29.26 5.47 -65.73
CA LYS A 11 28.44 6.67 -65.48
C LYS A 11 27.00 6.31 -65.09
N VAL A 12 26.39 5.33 -65.75
CA VAL A 12 25.05 4.83 -65.40
C VAL A 12 25.03 4.27 -63.98
N LEU A 13 26.01 3.43 -63.62
CA LEU A 13 26.13 2.88 -62.27
C LEU A 13 26.35 3.99 -61.23
N ALA A 14 27.21 4.96 -61.51
CA ALA A 14 27.46 6.10 -60.63
C ALA A 14 26.20 6.94 -60.39
N VAL A 15 25.40 7.20 -61.43
CA VAL A 15 24.11 7.92 -61.31
C VAL A 15 23.10 7.11 -60.49
N LEU A 16 23.06 5.78 -60.68
CA LEU A 16 22.20 4.89 -59.90
C LEU A 16 22.56 4.90 -58.41
N VAL A 17 23.84 4.78 -58.10
CA VAL A 17 24.36 4.82 -56.71
C VAL A 17 24.12 6.20 -56.10
N ALA A 18 24.39 7.28 -56.84
CA ALA A 18 24.12 8.64 -56.38
C ALA A 18 22.62 8.86 -56.13
N GLY A 19 21.75 8.36 -56.99
CA GLY A 19 20.30 8.40 -56.81
C GLY A 19 19.83 7.63 -55.57
N MET A 20 20.43 6.46 -55.30
CA MET A 20 20.16 5.70 -54.08
C MET A 20 20.60 6.45 -52.82
N PHE A 21 21.80 7.04 -52.83
CA PHE A 21 22.29 7.87 -51.72
C PHE A 21 21.42 9.11 -51.51
N ALA A 22 20.95 9.75 -52.59
CA ALA A 22 20.02 10.88 -52.50
C ALA A 22 18.70 10.44 -51.86
N ALA A 23 18.10 9.34 -52.30
CA ALA A 23 16.85 8.82 -51.72
C ALA A 23 17.01 8.46 -50.23
N LEU A 24 18.12 7.82 -49.85
CA LEU A 24 18.42 7.51 -48.46
C LEU A 24 18.64 8.79 -47.63
N SER A 25 19.35 9.79 -48.17
CA SER A 25 19.57 11.08 -47.53
C SER A 25 18.27 11.85 -47.33
N THR A 26 17.39 11.87 -48.33
CA THR A 26 16.05 12.47 -48.21
C THR A 26 15.21 11.75 -47.16
N ARG A 27 15.25 10.42 -47.12
CA ARG A 27 14.54 9.64 -46.09
C ARG A 27 15.10 9.91 -44.70
N LEU A 28 16.41 10.01 -44.56
CA LEU A 28 17.07 10.31 -43.30
C LEU A 28 16.74 11.73 -42.83
N TRP A 29 16.79 12.72 -43.72
CA TRP A 29 16.40 14.10 -43.43
C TRP A 29 14.93 14.19 -43.02
N TYR A 30 14.03 13.46 -43.68
CA TYR A 30 12.62 13.37 -43.28
C TYR A 30 12.48 12.82 -41.85
N LEU A 31 13.22 11.75 -41.49
CA LEU A 31 13.18 11.18 -40.14
C LEU A 31 13.80 12.12 -39.08
N GLN A 32 14.86 12.85 -39.43
CA GLN A 32 15.59 13.72 -38.52
C GLN A 32 15.02 15.12 -38.36
N VAL A 33 14.27 15.65 -39.33
CA VAL A 33 13.75 17.02 -39.31
C VAL A 33 12.23 17.04 -39.18
N LEU A 34 11.50 16.31 -40.02
CA LEU A 34 10.02 16.31 -39.97
C LEU A 34 9.44 15.37 -38.90
N ALA A 35 10.02 14.19 -38.71
CA ALA A 35 9.52 13.23 -37.72
C ALA A 35 10.20 13.35 -36.34
N ALA A 36 11.30 14.10 -36.24
CA ALA A 36 12.04 14.22 -34.98
C ALA A 36 11.25 14.95 -33.90
N GLU A 37 10.44 15.95 -34.25
CA GLU A 37 9.56 16.59 -33.27
C GLU A 37 8.48 15.63 -32.76
N ARG A 38 7.89 14.81 -33.63
CA ARG A 38 6.83 13.87 -33.21
C ARG A 38 7.36 12.79 -32.26
N PHE A 39 8.53 12.22 -32.57
CA PHE A 39 9.14 11.18 -31.74
C PHE A 39 9.83 11.75 -30.49
N ARG A 40 10.38 12.98 -30.56
CA ARG A 40 10.84 13.69 -29.35
C ARG A 40 9.67 14.02 -28.42
N ARG A 41 8.52 14.46 -28.95
CA ARG A 41 7.32 14.70 -28.12
C ARG A 41 6.80 13.39 -27.53
N GLU A 42 6.73 12.29 -28.28
CA GLU A 42 6.31 11.00 -27.71
C GLU A 42 7.30 10.43 -26.68
N ALA A 43 8.61 10.66 -26.83
CA ALA A 43 9.63 10.16 -25.89
C ALA A 43 9.88 11.08 -24.69
N GLN A 44 9.76 12.40 -24.84
CA GLN A 44 9.94 13.38 -23.75
C GLN A 44 8.74 13.41 -22.81
N HIS A 45 7.57 12.97 -23.28
CA HIS A 45 6.35 12.96 -22.49
C HIS A 45 6.08 11.62 -21.79
N ASN A 46 6.86 10.58 -22.07
CA ASN A 46 6.65 9.26 -21.48
C ASN A 46 7.69 9.00 -20.37
N SER A 47 7.26 9.04 -19.11
CA SER A 47 8.11 8.76 -17.95
C SER A 47 7.83 7.38 -17.39
N VAL A 48 8.82 6.75 -16.73
CA VAL A 48 8.61 5.50 -15.99
C VAL A 48 8.32 5.84 -14.54
N ARG A 49 7.15 5.43 -14.05
CA ARG A 49 6.75 5.59 -12.66
C ARG A 49 6.81 4.25 -11.93
N LEU A 50 7.39 4.27 -10.73
CA LEU A 50 7.36 3.16 -9.78
C LEU A 50 6.20 3.42 -8.81
N VAL A 51 5.38 2.40 -8.59
CA VAL A 51 4.31 2.41 -7.59
C VAL A 51 4.57 1.25 -6.66
N ASP A 52 4.72 1.54 -5.38
CA ASP A 52 4.95 0.53 -4.36
C ASP A 52 3.65 -0.23 -4.06
N VAL A 53 3.78 -1.54 -3.91
CA VAL A 53 2.67 -2.43 -3.56
C VAL A 53 2.90 -2.92 -2.14
N PRO A 54 2.02 -2.55 -1.19
CA PRO A 54 2.23 -2.85 0.21
C PRO A 54 2.30 -4.36 0.42
N ALA A 55 3.25 -4.79 1.25
CA ALA A 55 3.39 -6.19 1.61
C ALA A 55 2.47 -6.54 2.79
N PRO A 56 1.81 -7.72 2.78
CA PRO A 56 1.13 -8.19 3.97
C PRO A 56 2.13 -8.39 5.11
N ARG A 57 1.84 -7.81 6.27
CA ARG A 57 2.64 -8.04 7.48
C ARG A 57 2.59 -9.48 7.96
N GLY A 58 3.62 -9.92 8.66
CA GLY A 58 3.64 -11.17 9.40
C GLY A 58 2.59 -11.22 10.51
N ARG A 59 2.02 -12.38 10.82
CA ARG A 59 1.11 -12.56 11.97
C ARG A 59 1.89 -12.64 13.26
N ILE A 60 1.24 -12.28 14.36
CA ILE A 60 1.72 -12.58 15.71
C ILE A 60 0.84 -13.68 16.26
N LEU A 61 1.47 -14.79 16.66
CA LEU A 61 0.79 -16.00 17.11
C LEU A 61 1.18 -16.31 18.56
N ASP A 62 0.29 -16.96 19.29
CA ASP A 62 0.59 -17.53 20.60
C ASP A 62 1.43 -18.82 20.45
N ARG A 63 1.81 -19.42 21.59
CA ARG A 63 2.60 -20.66 21.61
C ARG A 63 1.95 -21.84 20.89
N ASN A 64 0.62 -21.85 20.82
CA ASN A 64 -0.20 -22.89 20.17
C ASN A 64 -0.52 -22.54 18.70
N ARG A 65 0.10 -21.47 18.16
CA ARG A 65 -0.13 -20.90 16.83
C ARG A 65 -1.53 -20.30 16.62
N ALA A 66 -2.26 -19.98 17.70
CA ALA A 66 -3.48 -19.20 17.62
C ALA A 66 -3.15 -17.73 17.31
N PRO A 67 -3.91 -17.06 16.43
CA PRO A 67 -3.63 -15.68 16.06
C PRO A 67 -3.91 -14.72 17.22
N LEU A 68 -2.89 -13.95 17.59
CA LEU A 68 -2.97 -12.80 18.50
C LEU A 68 -3.14 -11.50 17.70
N VAL A 69 -2.40 -11.39 16.60
CA VAL A 69 -2.52 -10.31 15.62
C VAL A 69 -2.48 -10.88 14.21
N GLU A 70 -3.44 -10.48 13.39
CA GLU A 70 -3.58 -10.92 12.01
C GLU A 70 -3.82 -9.76 11.06
N ASN A 71 -3.91 -10.06 9.77
CA ASN A 71 -4.37 -9.10 8.78
C ASN A 71 -5.74 -9.54 8.30
N ARG A 72 -6.64 -8.60 8.09
CA ARG A 72 -7.93 -8.83 7.41
C ARG A 72 -8.02 -7.93 6.19
N LEU A 73 -8.81 -8.34 5.22
CA LEU A 73 -9.14 -7.48 4.09
C LEU A 73 -10.12 -6.39 4.56
N SER A 74 -9.89 -5.16 4.13
CA SER A 74 -10.78 -4.03 4.36
C SER A 74 -11.00 -3.30 3.05
N LEU A 75 -12.23 -2.88 2.80
CA LEU A 75 -12.56 -1.97 1.72
C LEU A 75 -12.16 -0.55 2.17
N VAL A 76 -11.24 0.06 1.43
CA VAL A 76 -10.68 1.37 1.74
C VAL A 76 -11.04 2.34 0.62
N VAL A 77 -11.66 3.45 0.98
CA VAL A 77 -11.92 4.55 0.06
C VAL A 77 -10.67 5.39 -0.04
N THR A 78 -10.14 5.50 -1.25
CA THR A 78 -9.00 6.35 -1.60
C THR A 78 -9.44 7.48 -2.52
N VAL A 79 -8.83 8.65 -2.35
CA VAL A 79 -9.19 9.85 -3.12
C VAL A 79 -7.94 10.49 -3.72
N ASN A 80 -7.92 10.67 -5.04
CA ASN A 80 -6.86 11.38 -5.75
C ASN A 80 -7.14 12.88 -5.81
N ARG A 81 -6.28 13.67 -5.18
CA ARG A 81 -6.41 15.14 -5.11
C ARG A 81 -6.41 15.82 -6.47
N GLN A 82 -5.69 15.26 -7.46
CA GLN A 82 -5.59 15.85 -8.80
C GLN A 82 -6.85 15.66 -9.64
N GLU A 83 -7.58 14.58 -9.38
CA GLU A 83 -8.78 14.21 -10.14
C GLU A 83 -10.05 14.89 -9.61
N LEU A 84 -10.04 15.38 -8.35
CA LEU A 84 -11.18 16.08 -7.76
C LEU A 84 -11.49 17.43 -8.43
N GLY A 85 -10.47 18.15 -8.90
CA GLY A 85 -10.62 19.50 -9.48
C GLY A 85 -11.40 20.47 -8.58
N ASP A 86 -12.28 21.26 -9.19
CA ASP A 86 -13.16 22.22 -8.50
C ASP A 86 -14.33 21.54 -7.75
N GLU A 87 -14.58 20.25 -7.99
CA GLU A 87 -15.69 19.50 -7.42
C GLU A 87 -15.39 18.92 -6.03
N ALA A 88 -14.17 19.13 -5.51
CA ALA A 88 -13.66 18.53 -4.28
C ALA A 88 -14.63 18.64 -3.09
N GLU A 89 -15.19 19.83 -2.86
CA GLU A 89 -16.13 20.05 -1.75
C GLU A 89 -17.42 19.23 -1.92
N SER A 90 -17.96 19.18 -3.13
CA SER A 90 -19.19 18.44 -3.44
C SER A 90 -19.00 16.93 -3.29
N VAL A 91 -17.85 16.39 -3.71
CA VAL A 91 -17.50 14.98 -3.57
C VAL A 91 -17.35 14.62 -2.09
N LEU A 92 -16.68 15.46 -1.30
CA LEU A 92 -16.53 15.23 0.13
C LEU A 92 -17.85 15.28 0.89
N LEU A 93 -18.80 16.11 0.46
CA LEU A 93 -20.17 16.15 0.98
C LEU A 93 -20.91 14.84 0.70
N ARG A 94 -20.90 14.36 -0.55
CA ARG A 94 -21.51 13.07 -0.93
C ARG A 94 -20.89 11.89 -0.19
N LEU A 95 -19.57 11.85 -0.08
CA LEU A 95 -18.86 10.83 0.70
C LEU A 95 -19.20 10.90 2.19
N SER A 96 -19.37 12.10 2.75
CA SER A 96 -19.76 12.26 4.15
C SER A 96 -21.14 11.68 4.42
N GLU A 97 -22.09 11.90 3.53
CA GLU A 97 -23.44 11.37 3.62
C GLU A 97 -23.44 9.85 3.50
N LEU A 98 -22.75 9.31 2.48
CA LEU A 98 -22.68 7.88 2.22
C LEU A 98 -21.98 7.09 3.34
N LEU A 99 -20.87 7.63 3.87
CA LEU A 99 -20.03 6.93 4.84
C LEU A 99 -20.40 7.24 6.30
N GLY A 100 -21.26 8.23 6.54
CA GLY A 100 -21.57 8.73 7.89
C GLY A 100 -20.38 9.38 8.61
N ILE A 101 -19.34 9.78 7.86
CA ILE A 101 -18.13 10.43 8.40
C ILE A 101 -18.23 11.93 8.13
N ARG A 102 -18.14 12.76 9.16
CA ARG A 102 -18.17 14.23 9.03
C ARG A 102 -17.20 14.73 7.95
N VAL A 103 -17.69 15.57 7.02
CA VAL A 103 -16.91 16.22 5.95
C VAL A 103 -15.56 16.77 6.43
N ARG A 104 -15.55 17.46 7.58
CA ARG A 104 -14.32 18.02 8.16
C ARG A 104 -13.24 16.95 8.40
N VAL A 105 -13.63 15.77 8.88
CA VAL A 105 -12.69 14.66 9.12
C VAL A 105 -12.17 14.10 7.79
N LEU A 106 -13.04 13.99 6.78
CA LEU A 106 -12.62 13.56 5.44
C LEU A 106 -11.66 14.58 4.80
N ALA A 107 -11.94 15.88 4.92
CA ALA A 107 -11.08 16.95 4.43
C ALA A 107 -9.71 16.96 5.15
N GLU A 108 -9.70 16.79 6.48
CA GLU A 108 -8.47 16.67 7.28
C GLU A 108 -7.63 15.46 6.83
N ARG A 109 -8.26 14.29 6.61
CA ARG A 109 -7.58 13.10 6.08
C ARG A 109 -7.08 13.31 4.66
N LEU A 110 -7.86 13.98 3.80
CA LEU A 110 -7.47 14.28 2.43
C LEU A 110 -6.24 15.19 2.39
N GLN A 111 -6.04 16.07 3.37
CA GLN A 111 -4.89 16.97 3.47
C GLN A 111 -3.65 16.35 4.14
N ASP A 112 -3.64 15.03 4.36
CA ASP A 112 -2.53 14.36 5.03
C ASP A 112 -1.18 14.57 4.28
N PRO A 113 -0.18 15.21 4.91
CA PRO A 113 1.08 15.56 4.27
C PRO A 113 1.98 14.37 3.96
N ARG A 114 1.63 13.16 4.44
CA ARG A 114 2.36 11.92 4.14
C ARG A 114 2.22 11.51 2.68
N TYR A 115 1.09 11.84 2.05
CA TYR A 115 0.79 11.49 0.67
C TYR A 115 1.13 12.63 -0.28
N TYR A 116 1.86 12.32 -1.35
CA TYR A 116 2.11 13.25 -2.43
C TYR A 116 0.81 13.59 -3.18
N SER A 117 0.77 14.74 -3.88
CA SER A 117 -0.44 15.22 -4.56
C SER A 117 -1.01 14.27 -5.62
N TYR A 118 -0.20 13.36 -6.15
CA TYR A 118 -0.57 12.39 -7.18
C TYR A 118 -0.90 11.00 -6.61
N GLN A 119 -0.73 10.78 -5.30
CA GLN A 119 -1.06 9.52 -4.65
C GLN A 119 -2.53 9.55 -4.19
N PRO A 120 -3.29 8.47 -4.41
CA PRO A 120 -4.60 8.32 -3.79
C PRO A 120 -4.46 8.30 -2.26
N VAL A 121 -5.23 9.14 -1.57
CA VAL A 121 -5.19 9.28 -0.11
C VAL A 121 -6.30 8.42 0.49
N PRO A 122 -6.01 7.46 1.38
CA PRO A 122 -7.04 6.69 2.07
C PRO A 122 -7.80 7.58 3.07
N VAL A 123 -9.07 7.83 2.80
CA VAL A 123 -9.93 8.72 3.62
C VAL A 123 -10.89 7.95 4.53
N ALA A 124 -11.21 6.70 4.20
CA ALA A 124 -12.05 5.82 5.01
C ALA A 124 -11.62 4.36 4.86
N GLN A 125 -11.75 3.59 5.93
CA GLN A 125 -11.48 2.16 5.98
C GLN A 125 -12.73 1.47 6.52
N ASP A 126 -12.88 0.17 6.24
CA ASP A 126 -14.00 -0.65 6.69
C ASP A 126 -15.37 -0.16 6.23
N ILE A 127 -15.44 0.29 4.97
CA ILE A 127 -16.72 0.71 4.39
C ILE A 127 -17.63 -0.48 4.12
N SER A 128 -18.94 -0.25 4.12
CA SER A 128 -19.94 -1.26 3.77
C SER A 128 -19.87 -1.60 2.27
N GLU A 129 -20.34 -2.79 1.92
CA GLU A 129 -20.50 -3.18 0.50
C GLU A 129 -21.47 -2.24 -0.22
N ASP A 130 -22.54 -1.78 0.44
CA ASP A 130 -23.48 -0.82 -0.13
C ASP A 130 -22.81 0.50 -0.53
N ALA A 131 -21.92 1.02 0.32
CA ALA A 131 -21.15 2.22 0.02
C ALA A 131 -20.16 1.97 -1.13
N TRP A 132 -19.54 0.79 -1.17
CA TRP A 132 -18.68 0.41 -2.28
C TRP A 132 -19.43 0.36 -3.61
N PHE A 133 -20.57 -0.34 -3.67
CA PHE A 133 -21.36 -0.44 -4.89
C PHE A 133 -21.86 0.93 -5.35
N THR A 134 -22.30 1.78 -4.42
CA THR A 134 -22.76 3.13 -4.76
C THR A 134 -21.67 3.97 -5.43
N ILE A 135 -20.43 3.92 -4.90
CA ILE A 135 -19.28 4.64 -5.47
C ILE A 135 -18.92 4.09 -6.87
N GLU A 136 -18.90 2.77 -7.03
CA GLU A 136 -18.55 2.13 -8.31
C GLU A 136 -19.60 2.32 -9.41
N GLU A 137 -20.87 2.47 -9.03
CA GLU A 137 -21.98 2.67 -9.97
C GLU A 137 -22.10 4.12 -10.46
N HIS A 138 -21.58 5.09 -9.71
CA HIS A 138 -21.71 6.53 -10.00
C HIS A 138 -20.34 7.23 -10.11
N PRO A 139 -19.43 6.80 -11.01
CA PRO A 139 -18.10 7.39 -11.12
C PRO A 139 -18.12 8.89 -11.46
N GLU A 140 -19.16 9.36 -12.16
CA GLU A 140 -19.39 10.78 -12.45
C GLU A 140 -19.71 11.62 -11.20
N GLU A 141 -20.28 11.02 -10.15
CA GLU A 141 -20.54 11.72 -8.88
C GLU A 141 -19.35 11.66 -7.94
N PHE A 142 -18.42 10.73 -8.16
CA PHE A 142 -17.24 10.51 -7.33
C PHE A 142 -15.93 10.59 -8.13
N PRO A 143 -15.66 11.68 -8.87
CA PRO A 143 -14.40 11.82 -9.61
C PRO A 143 -13.20 11.72 -8.67
N GLY A 144 -12.21 10.93 -9.05
CA GLY A 144 -11.00 10.70 -8.26
C GLY A 144 -11.17 9.80 -7.03
N VAL A 145 -12.36 9.24 -6.79
CA VAL A 145 -12.59 8.29 -5.68
C VAL A 145 -12.52 6.86 -6.18
N GLN A 146 -11.81 6.02 -5.45
CA GLN A 146 -11.71 4.59 -5.74
C GLN A 146 -11.85 3.79 -4.46
N VAL A 147 -12.44 2.59 -4.57
CA VAL A 147 -12.47 1.61 -3.48
C VAL A 147 -11.47 0.52 -3.77
N VAL A 148 -10.53 0.34 -2.83
CA VAL A 148 -9.47 -0.66 -2.94
C VAL A 148 -9.51 -1.63 -1.78
N GLU A 149 -9.39 -2.91 -2.07
CA GLU A 149 -9.21 -3.95 -1.05
C GLU A 149 -7.77 -3.86 -0.50
N THR A 150 -7.65 -3.48 0.78
CA THR A 150 -6.36 -3.30 1.44
C THR A 150 -6.26 -4.21 2.68
N PRO A 151 -5.15 -4.94 2.87
CA PRO A 151 -4.94 -5.69 4.10
C PRO A 151 -4.68 -4.73 5.27
N VAL A 152 -5.58 -4.72 6.26
CA VAL A 152 -5.44 -3.93 7.48
C VAL A 152 -5.10 -4.81 8.68
N ARG A 153 -4.34 -4.25 9.62
CA ARG A 153 -3.95 -4.95 10.85
C ARG A 153 -5.16 -5.14 11.76
N ARG A 154 -5.36 -6.35 12.28
CA ARG A 154 -6.47 -6.71 13.17
C ARG A 154 -5.96 -7.36 14.44
N TYR A 155 -6.53 -6.94 15.58
CA TYR A 155 -6.30 -7.49 16.92
C TYR A 155 -7.59 -8.20 17.38
N PRO A 156 -7.77 -9.51 17.10
CA PRO A 156 -9.05 -10.20 17.29
C PRO A 156 -9.55 -10.20 18.73
N HIS A 157 -8.63 -10.13 19.71
CA HIS A 157 -8.94 -10.17 21.13
C HIS A 157 -9.00 -8.79 21.79
N GLY A 158 -9.02 -7.71 20.99
CA GLY A 158 -9.18 -6.34 21.46
C GLY A 158 -8.10 -5.92 22.45
N ARG A 159 -8.48 -5.74 23.72
CA ARG A 159 -7.60 -5.23 24.80
C ARG A 159 -6.68 -6.30 25.39
N LEU A 160 -6.97 -7.57 25.15
CA LEU A 160 -6.20 -8.68 25.70
C LEU A 160 -4.74 -8.62 25.23
N ALA A 161 -3.81 -8.62 26.18
CA ALA A 161 -2.38 -8.49 25.94
C ALA A 161 -1.97 -7.22 25.16
N ALA A 162 -2.81 -6.18 25.10
CA ALA A 162 -2.57 -5.01 24.24
C ALA A 162 -1.22 -4.32 24.50
N HIS A 163 -0.76 -4.27 25.75
CA HIS A 163 0.54 -3.70 26.11
C HIS A 163 1.71 -4.55 25.63
N VAL A 164 1.55 -5.88 25.60
CA VAL A 164 2.57 -6.82 25.13
C VAL A 164 2.63 -6.82 23.62
N LEU A 165 1.47 -6.94 22.96
CA LEU A 165 1.36 -6.96 21.50
C LEU A 165 1.77 -5.61 20.91
N GLY A 166 1.33 -4.52 21.53
CA GLY A 166 1.47 -3.18 21.01
C GLY A 166 0.51 -2.90 19.87
N HIS A 167 0.84 -1.90 19.06
CA HIS A 167 0.05 -1.50 17.91
C HIS A 167 0.95 -0.98 16.78
N VAL A 168 0.35 -0.82 15.60
CA VAL A 168 0.97 -0.15 14.46
C VAL A 168 0.41 1.27 14.32
N GLY A 169 1.19 2.16 13.73
CA GLY A 169 0.79 3.52 13.46
C GLY A 169 1.69 4.18 12.42
N PRO A 170 1.30 5.35 11.88
CA PRO A 170 2.11 6.09 10.92
C PRO A 170 3.55 6.28 11.38
N ILE A 171 4.50 6.08 10.48
CA ILE A 171 5.88 6.41 10.77
C ILE A 171 6.04 7.92 11.00
N THR A 172 6.80 8.29 12.01
CA THR A 172 7.08 9.71 12.31
C THR A 172 8.31 10.20 11.55
N ALA A 173 8.45 11.52 11.38
CA ALA A 173 9.64 12.12 10.78
C ALA A 173 10.93 11.73 11.53
N ASP A 174 10.87 11.65 12.86
CA ASP A 174 11.98 11.22 13.71
C ASP A 174 12.33 9.74 13.52
N GLN A 175 11.33 8.89 13.24
CA GLN A 175 11.55 7.48 12.93
C GLN A 175 12.21 7.31 11.56
N LEU A 176 11.75 8.04 10.53
CA LEU A 176 12.34 7.97 9.18
C LEU A 176 13.85 8.29 9.15
N GLY A 177 14.34 9.11 10.06
CA GLY A 177 15.78 9.42 10.18
C GLY A 177 16.63 8.31 10.79
N GLN A 178 16.04 7.24 11.33
CA GLN A 178 16.76 6.16 12.00
C GLN A 178 17.15 5.06 11.02
N GLU A 179 18.35 4.50 11.17
CA GLU A 179 18.86 3.44 10.27
C GLU A 179 17.94 2.21 10.20
N ARG A 180 17.22 1.88 11.28
CA ARG A 180 16.29 0.74 11.29
C ARG A 180 15.08 0.90 10.36
N PHE A 181 14.74 2.14 9.99
CA PHE A 181 13.64 2.47 9.07
C PHE A 181 14.17 2.89 7.70
N ARG A 182 15.41 2.54 7.37
CA ARG A 182 15.96 2.80 6.05
C ARG A 182 15.18 2.03 4.98
N GLY A 183 14.64 2.78 4.02
CA GLY A 183 13.81 2.24 2.93
C GLY A 183 12.33 2.16 3.25
N TYR A 184 11.87 2.77 4.35
CA TYR A 184 10.46 3.06 4.59
C TYR A 184 10.07 4.40 3.96
N ASP A 185 8.82 4.52 3.55
CA ASP A 185 8.21 5.72 3.01
C ASP A 185 7.38 6.48 4.06
N ARG A 186 6.94 7.69 3.75
CA ARG A 186 6.27 8.58 4.73
C ARG A 186 4.86 8.13 5.09
N ASP A 187 4.22 7.39 4.21
CA ASP A 187 2.89 6.83 4.36
C ASP A 187 2.89 5.43 4.98
N ASP A 188 4.08 4.86 5.26
CA ASP A 188 4.22 3.58 5.92
C ASP A 188 3.61 3.55 7.33
N LEU A 189 3.05 2.39 7.65
CA LEU A 189 2.71 2.03 9.02
C LEU A 189 3.87 1.22 9.62
N VAL A 190 4.25 1.54 10.85
CA VAL A 190 5.30 0.83 11.61
C VAL A 190 4.79 0.42 12.98
N GLY A 191 5.37 -0.65 13.54
CA GLY A 191 5.14 -1.03 14.93
C GLY A 191 5.57 0.09 15.89
N GLN A 192 4.61 0.60 16.67
CA GLN A 192 4.81 1.72 17.59
C GLN A 192 5.15 1.26 19.01
N ALA A 193 4.66 0.08 19.41
CA ALA A 193 4.87 -0.47 20.74
C ALA A 193 4.94 -1.99 20.73
N GLY A 194 5.31 -2.57 21.87
CA GLY A 194 5.23 -4.01 22.13
C GLY A 194 5.98 -4.89 21.12
N VAL A 195 5.45 -6.08 20.89
CA VAL A 195 5.96 -7.06 19.92
C VAL A 195 5.99 -6.49 18.50
N GLU A 196 4.99 -5.67 18.12
CA GLU A 196 4.96 -5.01 16.80
C GLU A 196 6.24 -4.17 16.58
N ALA A 197 6.62 -3.31 17.53
CA ALA A 197 7.82 -2.48 17.41
C ALA A 197 9.13 -3.27 17.50
N VAL A 198 9.19 -4.26 18.40
CA VAL A 198 10.41 -5.05 18.63
C VAL A 198 10.73 -5.93 17.43
N TYR A 199 9.72 -6.52 16.78
CA TYR A 199 9.89 -7.43 15.65
C TYR A 199 9.54 -6.81 14.30
N GLU A 200 9.42 -5.49 14.22
CA GLU A 200 9.09 -4.72 13.01
C GLU A 200 9.86 -5.19 11.76
N ARG A 201 11.19 -5.34 11.87
CA ARG A 201 12.07 -5.78 10.77
C ARG A 201 11.65 -7.13 10.17
N TRP A 202 11.08 -8.02 10.98
CA TRP A 202 10.62 -9.34 10.54
C TRP A 202 9.15 -9.30 10.09
N LEU A 203 8.34 -8.44 10.72
CA LEU A 203 6.90 -8.33 10.49
C LEU A 203 6.56 -7.54 9.21
N GLN A 204 7.29 -6.47 8.86
CA GLN A 204 6.94 -5.58 7.73
C GLN A 204 6.83 -6.31 6.38
N GLY A 205 7.70 -7.30 6.15
CA GLY A 205 7.84 -7.89 4.82
C GLY A 205 8.67 -7.01 3.89
N ARG A 206 8.53 -7.22 2.58
CA ARG A 206 9.21 -6.41 1.55
C ARG A 206 8.23 -6.02 0.47
N GLU A 207 8.16 -4.73 0.19
CA GLU A 207 7.21 -4.20 -0.76
C GLU A 207 7.50 -4.64 -2.19
N GLY A 208 6.40 -4.83 -2.91
CA GLY A 208 6.41 -5.02 -4.35
C GLY A 208 6.57 -3.68 -5.06
N ILE A 209 6.92 -3.72 -6.33
CA ILE A 209 7.01 -2.53 -7.17
C ILE A 209 6.31 -2.83 -8.48
N VAL A 210 5.43 -1.94 -8.92
CA VAL A 210 4.87 -1.96 -10.27
C VAL A 210 5.42 -0.80 -11.07
N LYS A 211 5.91 -1.11 -12.28
CA LYS A 211 6.42 -0.13 -13.22
C LYS A 211 5.32 0.24 -14.21
N TYR A 212 4.99 1.52 -14.28
CA TYR A 212 4.10 2.08 -15.30
C TYR A 212 4.87 3.01 -16.22
N LEU A 213 4.56 2.96 -17.52
CA LEU A 213 4.83 4.03 -18.47
C LEU A 213 3.69 5.03 -18.32
N VAL A 214 4.00 6.27 -17.99
CA VAL A 214 3.02 7.35 -17.84
C VAL A 214 3.20 8.42 -18.91
N ASN A 215 2.12 9.10 -19.30
CA ASN A 215 2.20 10.27 -20.19
C ASN A 215 2.66 11.52 -19.42
N ALA A 216 2.74 12.68 -20.09
CA ALA A 216 3.19 13.92 -19.46
C ALA A 216 2.22 14.48 -18.43
N ALA A 217 0.95 14.05 -18.46
CA ALA A 217 -0.03 14.34 -17.41
C ALA A 217 0.12 13.40 -16.20
N GLY A 218 0.97 12.37 -16.27
CA GLY A 218 1.20 11.41 -15.20
C GLY A 218 0.27 10.20 -15.22
N GLU A 219 -0.60 10.08 -16.24
CA GLU A 219 -1.55 8.98 -16.37
C GLU A 219 -0.86 7.70 -16.87
N PRO A 220 -1.17 6.52 -16.30
CA PRO A 220 -0.57 5.27 -16.71
C PRO A 220 -1.04 4.82 -18.10
N ILE A 221 -0.12 4.80 -19.06
CA ILE A 221 -0.32 4.27 -20.43
C ILE A 221 -0.19 2.75 -20.44
N ARG A 222 0.85 2.21 -19.79
CA ARG A 222 1.20 0.80 -19.90
C ARG A 222 2.01 0.27 -18.72
N ARG A 223 1.67 -0.91 -18.23
CA ARG A 223 2.49 -1.65 -17.25
C ARG A 223 3.75 -2.22 -17.91
N LEU A 224 4.93 -1.85 -17.43
CA LEU A 224 6.24 -2.29 -17.95
C LEU A 224 6.81 -3.50 -17.21
N GLY A 225 6.37 -3.75 -15.98
CA GLY A 225 6.80 -4.90 -15.18
C GLY A 225 6.37 -4.80 -13.73
N GLU A 226 6.56 -5.89 -12.99
CA GLU A 226 6.27 -5.96 -11.56
C GLU A 226 7.33 -6.77 -10.81
N ARG A 227 7.57 -6.38 -9.56
CA ARG A 227 8.19 -7.21 -8.53
C ARG A 227 7.10 -7.47 -7.49
N PRO A 228 6.62 -8.70 -7.28
CA PRO A 228 5.56 -8.95 -6.31
C PRO A 228 6.03 -8.66 -4.88
N PRO A 229 5.13 -8.22 -3.99
CA PRO A 229 5.45 -8.06 -2.57
C PRO A 229 5.74 -9.41 -1.91
N VAL A 230 6.63 -9.39 -0.92
CA VAL A 230 6.96 -10.55 -0.09
C VAL A 230 6.41 -10.32 1.31
N ARG A 231 5.51 -11.20 1.73
CA ARG A 231 4.90 -11.17 3.06
C ARG A 231 5.96 -11.27 4.18
N GLY A 232 5.71 -10.55 5.27
CA GLY A 232 6.50 -10.63 6.50
C GLY A 232 6.46 -12.01 7.17
N TYR A 233 7.40 -12.24 8.07
CA TYR A 233 7.51 -13.48 8.81
C TYR A 233 6.54 -13.52 9.99
N ASP A 234 5.99 -14.71 10.26
CA ASP A 234 5.16 -14.88 11.45
C ASP A 234 6.04 -14.94 12.71
N VAL A 235 5.62 -14.24 13.76
CA VAL A 235 6.26 -14.25 15.08
C VAL A 235 5.43 -15.12 16.01
N VAL A 236 6.02 -16.20 16.51
CA VAL A 236 5.39 -17.09 17.50
C VAL A 236 5.92 -16.74 18.89
N LEU A 237 5.03 -16.33 19.80
CA LEU A 237 5.35 -15.97 21.17
C LEU A 237 5.31 -17.18 22.11
N SER A 238 5.93 -17.05 23.28
CA SER A 238 5.77 -18.01 24.39
C SER A 238 4.48 -17.80 25.19
N LEU A 239 3.76 -16.71 24.93
CA LEU A 239 2.49 -16.38 25.56
C LEU A 239 1.45 -17.45 25.24
N ASP A 240 0.69 -17.85 26.26
CA ASP A 240 -0.50 -18.68 26.12
C ASP A 240 -1.74 -17.80 26.19
N LEU A 241 -2.54 -17.79 25.13
CA LEU A 241 -3.71 -16.91 25.02
C LEU A 241 -4.76 -17.21 26.11
N GLY A 242 -4.97 -18.48 26.46
CA GLY A 242 -5.96 -18.90 27.44
C GLY A 242 -5.56 -18.47 28.86
N VAL A 243 -4.30 -18.71 29.22
CA VAL A 243 -3.78 -18.31 30.54
C VAL A 243 -3.71 -16.79 30.67
N GLN A 244 -3.28 -16.08 29.62
CA GLN A 244 -3.26 -14.61 29.62
C GLN A 244 -4.66 -14.03 29.87
N ARG A 245 -5.68 -14.57 29.20
CA ARG A 245 -7.07 -14.14 29.39
C ARG A 245 -7.53 -14.34 30.83
N LEU A 246 -7.32 -15.53 31.38
CA LEU A 246 -7.70 -15.85 32.75
C LEU A 246 -7.06 -14.89 33.77
N VAL A 247 -5.78 -14.56 33.57
CA VAL A 247 -5.05 -13.64 34.46
C VAL A 247 -5.54 -12.20 34.33
N GLU A 248 -5.80 -11.70 33.13
CA GLU A 248 -6.36 -10.36 32.94
C GLU A 248 -7.80 -10.24 33.51
N GLU A 249 -8.63 -11.27 33.36
CA GLU A 249 -9.96 -11.33 33.96
C GLU A 249 -9.90 -11.38 35.49
N ALA A 250 -9.02 -12.19 36.06
CA ALA A 250 -8.80 -12.26 37.51
C ALA A 250 -8.28 -10.93 38.07
N LEU A 251 -7.37 -10.26 37.36
CA LEU A 251 -6.88 -8.94 37.73
C LEU A 251 -7.99 -7.89 37.68
N ALA A 252 -8.79 -7.87 36.61
CA ALA A 252 -9.91 -6.94 36.48
C ALA A 252 -10.91 -7.12 37.64
N SER A 253 -11.29 -8.37 37.93
CA SER A 253 -12.18 -8.69 39.05
C SER A 253 -11.55 -8.30 40.39
N GLY A 254 -10.26 -8.57 40.61
CA GLY A 254 -9.55 -8.18 41.83
C GLY A 254 -9.50 -6.66 42.03
N MET A 255 -9.31 -5.89 40.95
CA MET A 255 -9.32 -4.43 40.97
C MET A 255 -10.71 -3.88 41.28
N GLU A 256 -11.77 -4.48 40.73
CA GLU A 256 -13.16 -4.12 41.06
C GLU A 256 -13.45 -4.34 42.55
N HIS A 257 -13.06 -5.50 43.10
CA HIS A 257 -13.19 -5.77 44.53
C HIS A 257 -12.38 -4.78 45.38
N ALA A 258 -11.13 -4.47 44.99
CA ALA A 258 -10.29 -3.53 45.72
C ALA A 258 -10.95 -2.16 45.84
N ARG A 259 -11.59 -1.67 44.77
CA ARG A 259 -12.31 -0.37 44.78
C ARG A 259 -13.49 -0.31 45.76
N ALA A 260 -14.03 -1.47 46.17
CA ALA A 260 -15.08 -1.53 47.19
C ALA A 260 -14.54 -1.50 48.63
N ILE A 261 -13.23 -1.65 48.82
CA ILE A 261 -12.61 -1.64 50.16
C ILE A 261 -12.42 -0.20 50.61
N PHE A 262 -13.03 0.15 51.75
CA PHE A 262 -12.84 1.43 52.41
C PHE A 262 -11.62 1.37 53.33
N ASP A 263 -10.69 2.30 53.15
CA ASP A 263 -9.54 2.48 54.02
C ASP A 263 -9.87 3.48 55.14
N PRO A 264 -10.00 3.02 56.41
CA PRO A 264 -10.34 3.89 57.53
C PRO A 264 -9.22 4.86 57.92
N GLU A 265 -7.96 4.59 57.56
CA GLU A 265 -6.83 5.48 57.88
C GLU A 265 -6.81 6.70 56.96
N THR A 266 -7.10 6.50 55.67
CA THR A 266 -7.14 7.58 54.68
C THR A 266 -8.53 8.17 54.47
N GLY A 267 -9.57 7.52 54.99
CA GLY A 267 -10.97 7.93 54.85
C GLY A 267 -11.50 7.83 53.41
N ARG A 268 -10.89 6.97 52.59
CA ARG A 268 -11.18 6.85 51.15
C ARG A 268 -11.26 5.38 50.74
N TYR A 269 -11.97 5.11 49.65
CA TYR A 269 -11.90 3.79 48.99
C TYR A 269 -10.56 3.60 48.29
N LEU A 270 -10.07 2.36 48.22
CA LEU A 270 -8.84 2.06 47.51
C LEU A 270 -8.98 2.41 46.02
N ARG A 271 -7.91 2.97 45.45
CA ARG A 271 -7.84 3.31 44.04
C ARG A 271 -7.08 2.22 43.30
N ALA A 272 -7.80 1.38 42.57
CA ALA A 272 -7.22 0.38 41.68
C ALA A 272 -7.51 0.78 40.23
N ASP A 273 -6.97 1.91 39.78
CA ASP A 273 -7.35 2.51 38.49
C ASP A 273 -6.62 1.87 37.30
N ALA A 274 -5.47 1.24 37.54
CA ALA A 274 -4.66 0.58 36.53
C ALA A 274 -4.02 -0.71 37.05
N GLY A 275 -3.84 -1.68 36.16
CA GLY A 275 -3.18 -2.95 36.43
C GLY A 275 -2.69 -3.58 35.12
N ALA A 276 -1.59 -4.31 35.21
CA ALA A 276 -1.05 -5.08 34.10
C ALA A 276 -0.55 -6.43 34.61
N ALA A 277 -0.85 -7.48 33.88
CA ALA A 277 -0.32 -8.80 34.13
C ALA A 277 0.06 -9.45 32.80
N VAL A 278 1.18 -10.16 32.80
CA VAL A 278 1.70 -10.83 31.60
C VAL A 278 2.11 -12.23 31.97
N VAL A 279 1.59 -13.20 31.23
CA VAL A 279 1.90 -14.61 31.38
C VAL A 279 3.05 -14.95 30.43
N LEU A 280 4.19 -15.28 31.01
CA LEU A 280 5.37 -15.72 30.29
C LEU A 280 5.69 -17.16 30.68
N LEU A 281 5.78 -18.03 29.69
CA LEU A 281 6.32 -19.37 29.87
C LEU A 281 7.82 -19.33 29.57
N LEU A 282 8.62 -19.65 30.59
CA LEU A 282 10.07 -19.76 30.48
C LEU A 282 10.43 -21.13 29.89
N THR A 283 10.31 -21.25 28.57
CA THR A 283 10.89 -22.38 27.84
C THR A 283 12.06 -21.88 26.98
N THR A 284 13.18 -22.58 27.01
CA THR A 284 14.47 -22.25 26.37
C THR A 284 14.42 -22.15 24.83
N THR A 285 13.25 -22.33 24.22
CA THR A 285 13.03 -22.43 22.77
C THR A 285 11.65 -21.87 22.42
N THR A 286 11.47 -20.56 22.27
CA THR A 286 10.14 -20.05 21.85
C THR A 286 10.23 -18.64 21.25
N LEU A 287 11.08 -18.46 20.24
CA LEU A 287 10.88 -17.36 19.30
C LEU A 287 11.32 -17.85 17.93
N SER A 288 10.34 -18.35 17.17
CA SER A 288 10.54 -18.79 15.79
C SER A 288 9.94 -17.77 14.85
N VAL A 289 10.78 -17.32 13.92
CA VAL A 289 10.40 -16.48 12.79
C VAL A 289 10.10 -17.42 11.63
N ASP A 290 8.83 -17.72 11.40
CA ASP A 290 8.41 -18.71 10.40
C ASP A 290 8.22 -18.06 9.03
N ARG A 291 8.73 -18.71 7.97
CA ARG A 291 8.41 -18.31 6.59
C ARG A 291 6.92 -18.47 6.34
N PRO A 292 6.29 -17.53 5.59
CA PRO A 292 4.88 -17.63 5.26
C PRO A 292 4.59 -18.94 4.52
N ARG A 293 3.65 -19.74 5.05
CA ARG A 293 3.11 -20.91 4.35
C ARG A 293 1.85 -20.49 3.59
N GLY A 294 1.89 -20.62 2.27
CA GLY A 294 0.74 -20.58 1.36
C GLY A 294 -0.06 -19.27 1.36
N LEU A 295 0.11 -18.48 0.30
CA LEU A 295 -0.91 -17.60 -0.28
C LEU A 295 -0.41 -17.27 -1.70
N THR A 296 -1.19 -17.62 -2.71
CA THR A 296 -0.95 -17.18 -4.10
C THR A 296 -0.90 -15.65 -4.15
N PRO A 297 -0.13 -15.04 -5.07
CA PRO A 297 -0.12 -13.59 -5.25
C PRO A 297 -1.55 -13.07 -5.39
N PHE A 298 -1.95 -12.17 -4.50
CA PHE A 298 -3.21 -11.43 -4.63
C PHE A 298 -3.08 -10.53 -5.86
N GLY A 299 -3.92 -10.77 -6.88
CA GLY A 299 -3.89 -10.03 -8.15
C GLY A 299 -4.27 -10.81 -9.42
N GLN A 300 -4.60 -12.10 -9.35
CA GLN A 300 -5.11 -12.84 -10.52
C GLN A 300 -6.59 -13.21 -10.42
N ARG A 301 -7.45 -12.19 -10.38
CA ARG A 301 -8.81 -12.30 -10.95
C ARG A 301 -9.03 -11.17 -11.97
N ALA A 302 -8.12 -11.09 -12.94
CA ALA A 302 -8.42 -10.41 -14.19
C ALA A 302 -9.51 -11.20 -14.93
N ARG A 303 -10.66 -10.54 -15.11
CA ARG A 303 -11.83 -11.01 -15.85
C ARG A 303 -11.44 -11.74 -17.13
N ARG A 304 -11.65 -13.06 -17.20
CA ARG A 304 -11.86 -13.74 -18.49
C ARG A 304 -13.27 -13.36 -18.98
N ARG A 305 -13.40 -12.22 -19.65
CA ARG A 305 -14.54 -12.01 -20.56
C ARG A 305 -14.34 -12.95 -21.75
N ARG A 306 -15.14 -14.02 -21.80
CA ARG A 306 -15.40 -14.74 -23.05
C ARG A 306 -16.12 -13.77 -23.98
N VAL A 307 -15.46 -13.37 -25.06
CA VAL A 307 -16.17 -12.87 -26.24
C VAL A 307 -16.76 -14.10 -26.93
N SER A 308 -18.06 -14.29 -26.79
CA SER A 308 -18.83 -15.18 -27.65
C SER A 308 -19.11 -14.41 -28.93
N ALA A 309 -18.56 -14.88 -30.05
CA ALA A 309 -18.98 -14.45 -31.37
C ALA A 309 -20.36 -15.06 -31.68
N SER A 310 -21.27 -14.24 -32.17
CA SER A 310 -22.47 -14.62 -32.93
C SER A 310 -22.71 -13.52 -33.95
#